data_AF-A0A2K2EZK2-F1
#
_entry.id   AF-A0A2K2EZK2-F1
#
_cell.length_a   1.000
_cell.length_b   1.000
_cell.length_c   1.000
_cell.angle_alpha   90.00
_cell.angle_beta   90.00
_cell.angle_gamma   90.00
#
_symmetry.space_group_name_H-M   'P 1'
#
loop_
_entity.id
_entity.type
_entity.pdbx_description
1 polymer ?
#
loop_
_entity_poly.entity_id
_entity_poly.type
_entity_poly.pdbx_seq_one_letter_code
_entity_poly.pdbx_strand_id
1 'polypeptide(L)'
;MRVNNDKLDTKVMLEVLTPQTQKIIDDFLKHYKPISHRAYISAISNLFYVLGKDDASKLDIEDFKKVQEYFRNKERYGSQDKYCESFFKYIYAYNIIKNPKGFEKIWIKSNLINHFERLLNGVPEKAEYKPSLTIEQIYKIEELMNLEHEDNPEMLKMAFCWYILFHTVCFVN
;
A
#
# COMPACT_ATOMS: atom_id res chain seq x y z
N MET A 1 19.20 14.68 -32.57
CA MET A 1 18.79 13.31 -32.20
C MET A 1 17.98 13.39 -30.91
N ARG A 2 16.65 13.20 -30.99
CA ARG A 2 15.80 13.09 -29.80
C ARG A 2 15.79 11.62 -29.41
N VAL A 3 16.29 11.32 -28.21
CA VAL A 3 16.18 9.99 -27.60
C VAL A 3 14.69 9.72 -27.40
N ASN A 4 14.16 8.77 -28.17
CA ASN A 4 12.78 8.32 -28.01
C ASN A 4 12.65 7.71 -26.62
N ASN A 5 11.61 8.14 -25.88
CA ASN A 5 11.21 7.55 -24.61
C ASN A 5 10.90 6.06 -24.84
N ASP A 6 11.85 5.20 -24.50
CA ASP A 6 11.70 3.76 -24.46
C ASP A 6 10.58 3.38 -23.49
N LYS A 7 9.36 3.19 -24.03
CA LYS A 7 8.46 2.19 -23.49
C LYS A 7 9.05 0.84 -23.85
N LEU A 8 10.10 0.40 -23.13
CA LEU A 8 10.54 -0.98 -23.21
C LEU A 8 9.29 -1.84 -22.97
N ASP A 9 8.99 -2.74 -23.92
CA ASP A 9 7.81 -3.59 -23.81
C ASP A 9 7.90 -4.35 -22.48
N THR A 10 6.86 -4.23 -21.66
CA THR A 10 6.79 -4.85 -20.35
C THR A 10 7.03 -6.36 -20.44
N LYS A 11 6.66 -6.96 -21.57
CA LYS A 11 6.93 -8.35 -21.90
C LYS A 11 8.42 -8.67 -22.02
N VAL A 12 9.17 -7.79 -22.69
CA VAL A 12 10.64 -7.91 -22.84
C VAL A 12 11.35 -7.74 -21.50
N MET A 13 10.84 -6.90 -20.60
CA MET A 13 11.45 -6.73 -19.27
C MET A 13 11.29 -7.95 -18.36
N LEU A 14 10.20 -8.71 -18.48
CA LEU A 14 10.01 -9.93 -17.68
C LEU A 14 10.94 -11.06 -18.14
N GLU A 15 11.29 -11.11 -19.43
CA GLU A 15 12.18 -12.13 -20.00
C GLU A 15 13.62 -12.01 -19.48
N VAL A 16 14.04 -10.83 -19.00
CA VAL A 16 15.37 -10.59 -18.40
C VAL A 16 15.45 -11.07 -16.95
N LEU A 17 14.30 -11.32 -16.30
CA LEU A 17 14.26 -11.81 -14.93
C LEU A 17 14.65 -13.29 -14.86
N THR A 18 15.17 -13.73 -13.72
CA THR A 18 15.50 -15.15 -13.54
C THR A 18 14.23 -16.02 -13.67
N PRO A 19 14.33 -17.27 -14.15
CA PRO A 19 13.18 -18.18 -14.24
C PRO A 19 12.46 -18.35 -12.90
N GLN A 20 13.20 -18.28 -11.80
CA GLN A 20 12.64 -18.31 -10.45
C GLN A 20 11.80 -17.06 -10.17
N THR A 21 12.30 -15.86 -10.49
CA THR A 21 11.53 -14.61 -10.37
C THR A 21 10.27 -14.62 -11.22
N GLN A 22 10.35 -15.10 -12.47
CA GLN A 22 9.18 -15.22 -13.34
C GLN A 22 8.10 -16.11 -12.71
N LYS A 23 8.49 -17.28 -12.18
CA LYS A 23 7.57 -18.16 -11.45
C LYS A 23 6.96 -17.49 -10.22
N ILE A 24 7.75 -16.72 -9.46
CA ILE A 24 7.26 -15.97 -8.29
C ILE A 24 6.20 -14.94 -8.70
N ILE A 25 6.40 -14.26 -9.83
CA ILE A 25 5.44 -13.30 -10.38
C ILE A 25 4.16 -14.02 -10.81
N ASP A 26 4.27 -15.15 -11.50
CA ASP A 26 3.10 -15.94 -11.90
C ASP A 26 2.30 -16.44 -10.70
N ASP A 27 2.98 -16.94 -9.66
CA ASP A 27 2.36 -17.38 -8.41
C ASP A 27 1.69 -16.20 -7.68
N PHE A 28 2.34 -15.03 -7.66
CA PHE A 28 1.75 -13.82 -7.11
C PHE A 28 0.47 -13.41 -7.86
N LEU A 29 0.47 -13.42 -9.20
CA LEU A 29 -0.67 -13.00 -10.01
C LEU A 29 -1.92 -13.88 -9.84
N LYS A 30 -1.77 -15.14 -9.40
CA LYS A 30 -2.92 -16.02 -9.07
C LYS A 30 -3.81 -15.46 -7.96
N HIS A 31 -3.29 -14.56 -7.13
CA HIS A 31 -4.05 -13.90 -6.06
C HIS A 31 -4.97 -12.79 -6.58
N TYR A 32 -4.90 -12.46 -7.87
CA TYR A 32 -5.65 -11.35 -8.45
C TYR A 32 -6.44 -11.77 -9.68
N LYS A 33 -7.51 -11.03 -9.96
CA LYS A 33 -8.32 -11.23 -11.16
C LYS A 33 -7.50 -10.94 -12.43
N PRO A 34 -7.69 -11.68 -13.53
CA PRO A 34 -6.94 -11.47 -14.78
C PRO A 34 -6.96 -10.02 -15.30
N ILE A 35 -8.05 -9.29 -15.05
CA ILE A 35 -8.20 -7.89 -15.46
C ILE A 35 -7.17 -6.95 -14.82
N SER A 36 -6.65 -7.25 -13.63
CA SER A 36 -5.65 -6.43 -12.95
C SER A 36 -4.21 -6.85 -13.25
N HIS A 37 -3.98 -8.03 -13.86
CA HIS A 37 -2.64 -8.58 -14.07
C HIS A 37 -1.72 -7.63 -14.83
N ARG A 38 -2.24 -6.97 -15.88
CA ARG A 38 -1.46 -6.01 -16.66
C ARG A 38 -0.88 -4.87 -15.81
N ALA A 39 -1.65 -4.39 -14.82
CA ALA A 39 -1.23 -3.30 -13.97
C ALA A 39 -0.13 -3.73 -12.99
N TYR A 40 -0.26 -4.93 -12.40
CA TYR A 40 0.76 -5.54 -11.56
C TYR A 40 2.05 -5.83 -12.34
N ILE A 41 1.93 -6.44 -13.52
CA ILE A 41 3.07 -6.73 -14.40
C ILE A 41 3.84 -5.44 -14.72
N SER A 42 3.14 -4.38 -15.13
CA SER A 42 3.77 -3.09 -15.40
C SER A 42 4.50 -2.52 -14.18
N ALA A 43 3.94 -2.63 -12.98
CA ALA A 43 4.56 -2.14 -11.76
C ALA A 43 5.81 -2.96 -11.39
N ILE A 44 5.71 -4.29 -11.47
CA ILE A 44 6.82 -5.20 -11.16
C ILE A 44 7.97 -5.02 -12.15
N SER A 45 7.70 -4.87 -13.44
CA SER A 45 8.74 -4.58 -14.44
C SER A 45 9.45 -3.26 -14.14
N ASN A 46 8.70 -2.21 -13.80
CA ASN A 46 9.29 -0.93 -13.40
C ASN A 46 10.16 -1.06 -12.14
N LEU A 47 9.73 -1.85 -11.15
CA LEU A 47 10.49 -2.13 -9.93
C LEU A 47 11.85 -2.75 -10.27
N PHE A 48 11.89 -3.81 -11.08
CA PHE A 48 13.15 -4.47 -11.41
C PHE A 48 14.05 -3.60 -12.29
N TYR A 49 13.47 -2.82 -13.19
CA TYR A 49 14.20 -1.82 -13.97
C TYR A 49 14.88 -0.77 -13.09
N VAL A 50 14.15 -0.20 -12.12
CA VAL A 50 14.67 0.82 -11.20
C VAL A 50 15.78 0.28 -10.29
N LEU A 51 15.65 -0.99 -9.90
CA LEU A 51 16.62 -1.64 -9.02
C LEU A 51 17.84 -2.18 -9.77
N GLY A 52 17.72 -2.44 -11.07
CA GLY A 52 18.75 -3.13 -11.84
C GLY A 52 18.99 -4.56 -11.34
N LYS A 53 17.93 -5.21 -10.82
CA LYS A 53 17.95 -6.56 -10.25
C LYS A 53 17.09 -7.49 -11.11
N ASP A 54 17.37 -8.78 -11.02
CA ASP A 54 16.68 -9.85 -11.77
C ASP A 54 16.09 -10.95 -10.85
N ASP A 55 16.59 -11.05 -9.62
CA ASP A 55 16.27 -12.07 -8.63
C ASP A 55 15.46 -11.48 -7.47
N ALA A 56 14.17 -11.85 -7.38
CA ALA A 56 13.27 -11.42 -6.32
C ALA A 56 13.75 -11.83 -4.91
N SER A 57 14.51 -12.91 -4.77
CA SER A 57 15.02 -13.37 -3.47
C SER A 57 16.12 -12.47 -2.90
N LYS A 58 16.73 -11.62 -3.74
CA LYS A 58 17.77 -10.64 -3.37
C LYS A 58 17.21 -9.24 -3.09
N LEU A 59 15.89 -9.09 -3.09
CA LEU A 59 15.24 -7.84 -2.71
C LEU A 59 15.26 -7.66 -1.19
N ASP A 60 15.42 -6.42 -0.72
CA ASP A 60 15.46 -6.09 0.70
C ASP A 60 14.68 -4.79 1.04
N ILE A 61 14.79 -4.35 2.30
CA ILE A 61 14.07 -3.18 2.79
C ILE A 61 14.57 -1.87 2.18
N GLU A 62 15.85 -1.78 1.80
CA GLU A 62 16.40 -0.58 1.16
C GLU A 62 15.96 -0.50 -0.30
N ASP A 63 15.86 -1.64 -0.99
CA ASP A 63 15.22 -1.70 -2.31
C ASP A 63 13.76 -1.23 -2.24
N PHE A 64 13.00 -1.67 -1.24
CA PHE A 64 11.63 -1.23 -1.03
C PHE A 64 11.54 0.29 -0.89
N LYS A 65 12.39 0.89 -0.03
CA LYS A 65 12.44 2.35 0.16
C LYS A 65 12.83 3.08 -1.12
N LYS A 66 13.81 2.57 -1.87
CA LYS A 66 14.27 3.17 -3.13
C LYS A 66 13.15 3.18 -4.18
N VAL A 67 12.42 2.06 -4.30
CA VAL A 67 11.28 1.95 -5.23
C VAL A 67 10.15 2.90 -4.82
N GLN A 68 9.85 2.96 -3.52
CA GLN A 68 8.89 3.89 -2.95
C GLN A 68 9.24 5.32 -3.36
N GLU A 69 10.45 5.79 -3.03
CA GLU A 69 10.94 7.14 -3.34
C GLU A 69 10.86 7.47 -4.85
N TYR A 70 11.25 6.53 -5.71
CA TYR A 70 11.17 6.70 -7.16
C TYR A 70 9.75 7.01 -7.64
N PHE A 71 8.73 6.32 -7.11
CA PHE A 71 7.33 6.58 -7.49
C PHE A 71 6.78 7.87 -6.89
N ARG A 72 7.23 8.26 -5.67
CA ARG A 72 6.83 9.55 -5.07
C ARG A 72 7.28 10.72 -5.94
N ASN A 73 8.52 10.68 -6.41
CA ASN A 73 9.15 11.77 -7.13
C ASN A 73 8.64 11.96 -8.56
N LYS A 74 7.91 10.98 -9.13
CA LYS A 74 7.42 11.03 -10.52
C LYS A 74 5.99 11.58 -10.68
N GLU A 75 5.38 12.17 -9.64
CA GLU A 75 3.95 12.53 -9.60
C GLU A 75 3.02 11.32 -9.89
N ARG A 76 3.56 10.10 -9.86
CA ARG A 76 2.84 8.83 -10.03
C ARG A 76 2.51 8.20 -8.68
N TYR A 77 2.37 9.05 -7.67
CA TYR A 77 1.89 8.67 -6.34
C TYR A 77 0.46 8.15 -6.51
N GLY A 78 0.28 6.84 -6.46
CA GLY A 78 -1.00 6.24 -6.80
C GLY A 78 -0.89 4.73 -6.98
N SER A 79 -1.44 4.22 -8.07
CA SER A 79 -1.65 2.77 -8.23
C SER A 79 -0.37 1.97 -8.40
N GLN A 80 0.66 2.50 -9.07
CA GLN A 80 1.92 1.77 -9.32
C GLN A 80 2.66 1.45 -8.02
N ASP A 81 2.72 2.43 -7.11
CA ASP A 81 3.33 2.26 -5.80
C ASP A 81 2.62 1.17 -4.98
N LYS A 82 1.28 1.19 -4.96
CA LYS A 82 0.46 0.16 -4.32
C LYS A 82 0.71 -1.23 -4.90
N TYR A 83 0.84 -1.35 -6.23
CA TYR A 83 1.13 -2.64 -6.87
C TYR A 83 2.52 -3.16 -6.52
N CYS A 84 3.54 -2.29 -6.49
CA CYS A 84 4.89 -2.65 -6.06
C CYS A 84 4.93 -3.04 -4.57
N GLU A 85 4.30 -2.26 -3.70
CA GLU A 85 4.19 -2.57 -2.27
C GLU A 85 3.54 -3.93 -2.05
N SER A 86 2.46 -4.21 -2.79
CA SER A 86 1.77 -5.51 -2.74
C SER A 86 2.68 -6.67 -3.13
N PHE A 87 3.53 -6.49 -4.15
CA PHE A 87 4.51 -7.51 -4.54
C PHE A 87 5.57 -7.72 -3.44
N PHE A 88 6.11 -6.64 -2.85
CA PHE A 88 7.04 -6.75 -1.71
C PHE A 88 6.42 -7.45 -0.50
N LYS A 89 5.16 -7.13 -0.16
CA LYS A 89 4.40 -7.81 0.89
C LYS A 89 4.30 -9.31 0.62
N TYR A 90 4.01 -9.69 -0.62
CA TYR A 90 3.93 -11.09 -1.02
C TYR A 90 5.25 -11.83 -0.83
N ILE A 91 6.34 -11.33 -1.40
CA ILE A 91 7.65 -12.01 -1.31
C ILE A 91 8.19 -12.04 0.13
N TYR A 92 7.83 -11.07 0.97
CA TYR A 92 8.12 -11.10 2.40
C TYR A 92 7.27 -12.13 3.14
N ALA A 93 5.95 -12.17 2.88
CA ALA A 93 5.00 -13.05 3.54
C ALA A 93 5.37 -14.53 3.36
N TYR A 94 5.76 -14.91 2.14
CA TYR A 94 6.10 -16.29 1.77
C TYR A 94 7.59 -16.62 1.91
N ASN A 95 8.36 -15.84 2.69
CA ASN A 95 9.79 -16.09 2.98
C ASN A 95 10.68 -16.23 1.72
N ILE A 96 10.35 -15.51 0.65
CA ILE A 96 11.13 -15.53 -0.61
C ILE A 96 12.41 -14.69 -0.48
N ILE A 97 12.34 -13.59 0.27
CA ILE A 97 13.47 -12.71 0.53
C ILE A 97 14.51 -13.40 1.42
N LYS A 98 15.78 -13.45 0.97
CA LYS A 98 16.90 -14.03 1.72
C LYS A 98 17.29 -13.20 2.96
N ASN A 99 17.18 -11.86 2.88
CA ASN A 99 17.47 -10.96 3.99
C ASN A 99 16.22 -10.12 4.36
N PRO A 100 15.30 -10.65 5.18
CA PRO A 100 14.02 -10.00 5.45
C PRO A 100 14.10 -8.91 6.54
N LYS A 101 15.29 -8.62 7.08
CA LYS A 101 15.47 -7.68 8.20
C LYS A 101 14.91 -6.29 7.86
N GLY A 102 14.16 -5.72 8.79
CA GLY A 102 13.53 -4.41 8.65
C GLY A 102 12.07 -4.46 8.22
N PHE A 103 11.63 -5.49 7.51
CA PHE A 103 10.22 -5.62 7.11
C PHE A 103 9.31 -5.91 8.31
N GLU A 104 9.80 -6.59 9.34
CA GLU A 104 9.06 -6.85 10.57
C GLU A 104 8.66 -5.58 11.35
N LYS A 105 9.33 -4.46 11.10
CA LYS A 105 9.01 -3.17 11.72
C LYS A 105 7.83 -2.47 11.06
N ILE A 106 7.52 -2.85 9.81
CA ILE A 106 6.46 -2.21 9.02
C ILE A 106 5.28 -3.15 8.77
N TRP A 107 5.51 -4.46 8.71
CA TRP A 107 4.48 -5.45 8.39
C TRP A 107 4.47 -6.64 9.35
N ILE A 108 3.24 -7.03 9.73
CA ILE A 108 2.99 -8.25 10.49
C ILE A 108 2.76 -9.39 9.49
N LYS A 109 3.69 -10.35 9.46
CA LYS A 109 3.71 -11.44 8.47
C LYS A 109 2.43 -12.27 8.44
N SER A 110 1.87 -12.64 9.60
CA SER A 110 0.63 -13.41 9.70
C SER A 110 -0.56 -12.69 9.05
N ASN A 111 -0.65 -11.36 9.22
CA ASN A 111 -1.70 -10.56 8.60
C ASN A 111 -1.58 -10.55 7.08
N LEU A 112 -0.35 -10.49 6.55
CA LEU A 112 -0.11 -10.55 5.12
C LEU A 112 -0.48 -11.91 4.53
N ILE A 113 -0.10 -13.01 5.18
CA ILE A 113 -0.48 -14.37 4.74
C ILE A 113 -2.01 -14.48 4.67
N ASN A 114 -2.71 -14.11 5.75
CA ASN A 114 -4.17 -14.11 5.79
C ASN A 114 -4.79 -13.24 4.69
N HIS A 115 -4.19 -12.09 4.38
CA HIS A 115 -4.64 -11.21 3.30
C HIS A 115 -4.54 -11.91 1.93
N PHE A 116 -3.40 -12.49 1.60
CA PHE A 116 -3.21 -13.20 0.34
C PHE A 116 -4.08 -14.45 0.23
N GLU A 117 -4.24 -15.23 1.31
CA GLU A 117 -5.13 -16.38 1.31
C GLU A 117 -6.59 -15.98 1.04
N ARG A 118 -7.06 -14.86 1.59
CA ARG A 118 -8.41 -14.34 1.30
C ARG A 118 -8.56 -13.92 -0.15
N LEU A 119 -7.55 -13.26 -0.71
CA LEU A 119 -7.53 -12.87 -2.12
C LEU A 119 -7.61 -14.10 -3.04
N LEU A 120 -6.82 -15.14 -2.75
CA LEU A 120 -6.78 -16.38 -3.52
C LEU A 120 -8.11 -17.12 -3.45
N ASN A 121 -8.73 -17.18 -2.27
CA ASN A 121 -10.01 -17.86 -2.05
C ASN A 121 -11.22 -17.01 -2.48
N GLY A 122 -11.00 -15.80 -3.00
CA GLY A 122 -12.08 -14.90 -3.42
C GLY A 122 -12.98 -14.45 -2.27
N VAL A 123 -12.51 -14.52 -1.02
CA VAL A 123 -13.28 -14.09 0.15
C VAL A 123 -13.32 -12.56 0.13
N PRO A 124 -14.50 -11.94 -0.02
CA PRO A 124 -14.59 -10.49 -0.03
C PRO A 124 -13.99 -9.93 1.26
N GLU A 125 -13.20 -8.87 1.13
CA GLU A 125 -12.90 -8.03 2.28
C GLU A 125 -14.22 -7.40 2.70
N LYS A 126 -14.85 -7.94 3.76
CA LYS A 126 -16.00 -7.28 4.38
C LYS A 126 -15.49 -5.93 4.85
N ALA A 127 -15.75 -4.88 4.07
CA ALA A 127 -15.65 -3.53 4.57
C ALA A 127 -16.58 -3.48 5.78
N GLU A 128 -15.99 -3.36 6.96
CA GLU A 128 -16.76 -3.13 8.17
C GLU A 128 -17.50 -1.81 7.94
N TYR A 129 -18.82 -1.90 7.73
CA TYR A 129 -19.65 -0.71 7.59
C TYR A 129 -19.60 0.02 8.92
N LYS A 130 -18.88 1.15 8.94
CA LYS A 130 -18.95 2.10 10.04
C LYS A 130 -20.03 3.11 9.67
N PRO A 131 -21.23 3.02 10.26
CA PRO A 131 -22.28 3.99 9.99
C PRO A 131 -21.77 5.39 10.30
N SER A 132 -22.14 6.36 9.45
CA SER A 132 -22.00 7.77 9.79
C SER A 132 -22.77 8.06 11.08
N LEU A 133 -22.28 9.03 11.86
CA LEU A 133 -23.03 9.52 13.01
C LEU A 133 -24.37 10.08 12.55
N THR A 134 -25.42 9.74 13.28
CA THR A 134 -26.73 10.40 13.15
C THR A 134 -26.66 11.83 13.67
N ILE A 135 -27.58 12.68 13.24
CA ILE A 135 -27.70 14.06 13.74
C ILE A 135 -27.81 14.08 15.27
N GLU A 136 -28.56 13.16 15.87
CA GLU A 136 -28.69 13.04 17.33
C GLU A 136 -27.36 12.68 18.02
N GLN A 137 -26.55 11.83 17.40
CA GLN A 137 -25.22 11.49 17.93
C GLN A 137 -24.25 12.67 17.81
N ILE A 138 -24.36 13.45 16.72
CA ILE A 138 -23.57 14.67 16.54
C ILE A 138 -23.90 15.67 17.65
N TYR A 139 -25.18 15.91 17.93
CA TYR A 139 -25.59 16.81 19.02
C TYR A 139 -25.11 16.36 20.40
N LYS A 140 -25.17 15.05 20.69
CA LYS A 140 -24.65 14.52 21.97
C LYS A 140 -23.14 14.74 22.11
N ILE A 141 -22.39 14.65 21.02
CA ILE A 141 -20.95 14.93 21.04
C ILE A 141 -20.72 16.43 21.22
N GLU A 142 -21.47 17.29 20.54
CA GLU A 142 -21.39 18.74 20.69
C GLU A 142 -21.68 19.18 22.14
N GLU A 143 -22.75 18.64 22.75
CA GLU A 143 -23.06 18.86 24.18
C GLU A 143 -21.89 18.42 25.07
N LEU A 144 -21.33 17.23 24.83
CA LEU A 144 -20.18 16.74 25.58
C LEU A 144 -18.96 17.64 25.43
N MET A 145 -18.67 18.15 24.22
CA MET A 145 -17.53 19.02 23.97
C MET A 145 -17.69 20.41 24.61
N ASN A 146 -18.93 20.86 24.85
CA ASN A 146 -19.24 22.15 25.48
C ASN A 146 -19.27 22.13 27.01
N LEU A 147 -19.10 20.95 27.64
CA LEU A 147 -18.95 20.87 29.10
C LEU A 147 -17.57 21.39 29.55
N GLU A 148 -17.47 21.83 30.80
CA GLU A 148 -16.19 22.22 31.40
C GLU A 148 -15.31 20.98 31.63
N HIS A 149 -14.13 20.97 30.98
CA HIS A 149 -13.16 19.87 31.05
C HIS A 149 -11.77 20.35 31.50
N GLU A 150 -11.70 21.40 32.34
CA GLU A 150 -10.46 22.10 32.67
C GLU A 150 -9.34 21.17 33.16
N ASP A 151 -9.70 20.11 33.89
CA ASP A 151 -8.76 19.11 34.42
C ASP A 151 -8.54 17.88 33.51
N ASN A 152 -9.12 17.86 32.30
CA ASN A 152 -8.99 16.73 31.37
C ASN A 152 -8.37 17.16 30.02
N PRO A 153 -7.03 17.10 29.91
CA PRO A 153 -6.31 17.51 28.71
C PRO A 153 -6.73 16.80 27.42
N GLU A 154 -7.16 15.53 27.49
CA GLU A 154 -7.60 14.79 26.32
C GLU A 154 -8.98 15.28 25.84
N MET A 155 -9.89 15.59 26.75
CA MET A 155 -11.17 16.21 26.40
C MET A 155 -10.99 17.60 25.80
N LEU A 156 -10.06 18.41 26.34
CA LEU A 156 -9.73 19.71 25.77
C LEU A 156 -9.17 19.60 24.33
N LYS A 157 -8.30 18.62 24.06
CA LYS A 157 -7.80 18.35 22.70
C LYS A 157 -8.94 17.92 21.77
N MET A 158 -9.85 17.06 22.22
CA MET A 158 -10.99 16.63 21.42
C MET A 158 -11.96 17.78 21.14
N ALA A 159 -12.25 18.63 22.12
CA ALA A 159 -13.09 19.81 21.95
C ALA A 159 -12.48 20.81 20.95
N PHE A 160 -11.15 21.00 21.02
CA PHE A 160 -10.42 21.80 20.03
C PHE A 160 -10.51 21.22 18.61
N CYS A 161 -10.29 19.90 18.44
CA CYS A 161 -10.44 19.23 17.15
C CYS A 161 -11.89 19.31 16.61
N TRP A 162 -12.88 19.14 17.48
CA TRP A 162 -14.30 19.28 17.12
C TRP A 162 -14.60 20.70 16.62
N TYR A 163 -14.14 21.71 17.35
CA TYR A 163 -14.27 23.11 16.95
C TYR A 163 -13.67 23.39 15.58
N ILE A 164 -12.46 22.87 15.29
CA ILE A 164 -11.83 23.02 13.97
C ILE A 164 -12.64 22.34 12.87
N LEU A 165 -13.17 21.14 13.13
CA LEU A 165 -13.85 20.36 12.08
C LEU A 165 -15.23 20.93 11.71
N PHE A 166 -15.94 21.54 12.66
CA PHE A 166 -17.34 21.93 12.48
C PHE A 166 -17.61 23.44 12.55
N HIS A 167 -16.73 24.22 13.17
CA HIS A 167 -16.93 25.66 13.37
C HIS A 167 -15.87 26.52 12.69
N THR A 168 -14.88 25.92 12.01
CA THR A 168 -13.94 26.64 11.15
C THR A 168 -13.97 26.09 9.73
N VAL A 169 -13.54 26.89 8.76
CA VAL A 169 -13.47 26.51 7.35
C VAL A 169 -12.17 25.75 7.07
N CYS A 170 -11.93 24.68 7.82
CA CYS A 170 -10.78 23.80 7.61
C CYS A 170 -11.16 22.66 6.67
N PHE A 171 -10.74 22.78 5.40
CA PHE A 171 -10.75 21.64 4.47
C PHE A 171 -9.48 20.82 4.66
N VAL A 172 -9.63 19.54 4.99
CA VAL A 172 -8.53 18.57 4.91
C VAL A 172 -8.48 18.09 3.46
N ASN A 173 -7.51 18.60 2.69
CA ASN A 173 -7.22 18.14 1.32
C ASN A 173 -6.54 16.77 1.32
#